data_AF-A0A940WNQ9-F1
#
_entry.id   AF-A0A940WNQ9-F1
#
_cell.length_a   1.000
_cell.length_b   1.000
_cell.length_c   1.000
_cell.angle_alpha   90.00
_cell.angle_beta   90.00
_cell.angle_gamma   90.00
#
_symmetry.space_group_name_H-M   'P 1'
#
loop_
_entity.id
_entity.type
_entity.pdbx_description
1 polymer ?
#
loop_
_entity_poly.entity_id
_entity_poly.type
_entity_poly.pdbx_seq_one_letter_code
_entity_poly.pdbx_strand_id
1 'polypeptide(L)'
;MHDVISKEDALRILGHHLDDIITVVTAGWTDWKGVQQEAPRWALRKSARTRASWVNDAMAEKAREVFADKPGVHMTEKRGFITLTFENTLILRFKKFRGKRLRTSGIPTQQRLDFENQQVAIEGITVTSIVAGYLLDRLELEQERLAITCPLGGENLWVIELEIPGGEVRNVTFGPPAAPSTPGVVVESATAGQEEEQANQED
;
A
#
# COMPACT_ATOMS: atom_id res chain seq x y z
N MET A 1 9.77 16.27 28.94
CA MET A 1 10.02 16.04 27.50
C MET A 1 10.60 14.64 27.44
N HIS A 2 9.91 13.68 26.84
CA HIS A 2 10.45 12.32 26.71
C HIS A 2 11.44 12.30 25.55
N ASP A 3 12.59 11.66 25.74
CA ASP A 3 13.61 11.57 24.69
C ASP A 3 13.18 10.53 23.66
N VAL A 4 12.78 11.03 22.49
CA VAL A 4 12.56 10.19 21.31
C VAL A 4 13.90 9.63 20.87
N ILE A 5 13.95 8.32 20.62
CA ILE A 5 15.18 7.62 20.24
C ILE A 5 15.70 8.13 18.88
N SER A 6 17.03 8.26 18.77
CA SER A 6 17.71 8.67 17.54
C SER A 6 17.51 7.66 16.40
N LYS A 7 17.74 8.09 15.15
CA LYS A 7 17.68 7.18 14.00
C LYS A 7 18.70 6.05 14.12
N GLU A 8 19.90 6.38 14.58
CA GLU A 8 21.04 5.46 14.73
C GLU A 8 20.75 4.40 15.80
N ASP A 9 20.19 4.81 16.94
CA ASP A 9 19.78 3.89 17.99
C ASP A 9 18.61 3.01 17.55
N ALA A 10 17.64 3.57 16.83
CA ALA A 10 16.55 2.80 16.26
C ALA A 10 17.07 1.74 15.27
N LEU A 11 18.04 2.07 14.41
CA LEU A 11 18.69 1.11 13.52
C LEU A 11 19.43 0.01 14.28
N ARG A 12 20.11 0.35 15.38
CA ARG A 12 20.80 -0.63 16.23
C ARG A 12 19.82 -1.62 16.86
N ILE A 13 18.66 -1.16 17.34
CA ILE A 13 17.62 -2.02 17.92
C ILE A 13 16.95 -2.87 16.84
N LEU A 14 16.64 -2.27 15.69
CA LEU A 14 15.91 -2.94 14.61
C LEU A 14 16.79 -3.83 13.72
N GLY A 15 18.12 -3.74 13.82
CA GLY A 15 19.06 -4.32 12.85
C GLY A 15 18.81 -5.79 12.52
N HIS A 16 18.58 -6.62 13.55
CA HIS A 16 18.30 -8.06 13.38
C HIS A 16 16.89 -8.38 12.88
N HIS A 17 16.02 -7.37 12.77
CA HIS A 17 14.62 -7.47 12.41
C HIS A 17 14.28 -6.75 11.10
N LEU A 18 15.24 -6.09 10.44
CA LEU A 18 14.97 -5.33 9.21
C LEU A 18 14.44 -6.23 8.09
N ASP A 19 15.07 -7.38 7.87
CA ASP A 19 14.64 -8.33 6.83
C ASP A 19 13.25 -8.90 7.11
N ASP A 20 12.93 -9.14 8.39
CA ASP A 20 11.60 -9.57 8.81
C ASP A 20 10.55 -8.48 8.56
N ILE A 21 10.87 -7.23 8.87
CA ILE A 21 9.99 -6.07 8.64
C ILE A 21 9.75 -5.91 7.14
N ILE A 22 10.79 -6.01 6.31
CA ILE A 22 10.68 -5.98 4.86
C ILE A 22 9.79 -7.12 4.37
N THR A 23 10.01 -8.34 4.87
CA THR A 23 9.20 -9.52 4.54
C THR A 23 7.71 -9.30 4.86
N VAL A 24 7.39 -8.75 6.03
CA VAL A 24 6.00 -8.45 6.40
C VAL A 24 5.39 -7.41 5.46
N VAL A 25 6.07 -6.29 5.23
CA VAL A 25 5.54 -5.18 4.43
C VAL A 25 5.35 -5.57 2.96
N THR A 26 6.25 -6.41 2.42
CA THR A 26 6.16 -6.92 1.04
C THR A 26 5.10 -8.00 0.90
N ALA A 27 4.97 -8.91 1.87
CA ALA A 27 4.02 -10.01 1.82
C ALA A 27 2.58 -9.53 1.61
N GLY A 28 2.16 -8.46 2.29
CA GLY A 28 0.80 -7.95 2.14
C GLY A 28 0.48 -7.45 0.73
N TRP A 29 1.46 -6.89 0.02
CA TRP A 29 1.27 -6.46 -1.38
C TRP A 29 1.32 -7.64 -2.35
N THR A 30 2.26 -8.56 -2.14
CA THR A 30 2.36 -9.80 -2.90
C THR A 30 1.04 -10.58 -2.87
N ASP A 31 0.43 -10.69 -1.70
CA ASP A 31 -0.87 -11.35 -1.53
C ASP A 31 -1.98 -10.67 -2.35
N TRP A 32 -2.07 -9.33 -2.28
CA TRP A 32 -3.02 -8.58 -3.12
C TRP A 32 -2.78 -8.80 -4.62
N LYS A 33 -1.52 -8.87 -5.06
CA LYS A 33 -1.17 -9.15 -6.47
C LYS A 33 -1.60 -10.56 -6.87
N GLY A 34 -1.50 -11.54 -5.98
CA GLY A 34 -2.05 -12.89 -6.19
C GLY A 34 -3.55 -12.86 -6.45
N VAL A 35 -4.32 -12.18 -5.58
CA VAL A 35 -5.77 -12.00 -5.76
C VAL A 35 -6.10 -11.29 -7.08
N GLN A 36 -5.30 -10.31 -7.49
CA GLN A 36 -5.48 -9.61 -8.76
C GLN A 36 -5.23 -10.53 -9.96
N GLN A 37 -4.28 -11.47 -9.88
CA GLN A 37 -4.00 -12.44 -10.94
C GLN A 37 -5.10 -13.49 -11.04
N GLU A 38 -5.59 -14.00 -9.91
CA GLU A 38 -6.64 -15.03 -9.87
C GLU A 38 -8.02 -14.47 -10.24
N ALA A 39 -8.35 -13.25 -9.79
CA ALA A 39 -9.66 -12.65 -9.96
C ALA A 39 -9.59 -11.18 -10.46
N PRO A 40 -9.03 -10.92 -11.65
CA PRO A 40 -8.71 -9.57 -12.11
C PRO A 40 -9.93 -8.66 -12.21
N ARG A 41 -11.05 -9.16 -12.75
CA ARG A 41 -12.30 -8.38 -12.84
C ARG A 41 -12.88 -8.03 -11.48
N TRP A 42 -12.72 -8.90 -10.48
CA TRP A 42 -13.19 -8.64 -9.13
C TRP A 42 -12.30 -7.58 -8.47
N ALA A 43 -10.98 -7.76 -8.52
CA ALA A 43 -10.00 -6.87 -7.92
C ALA A 43 -10.09 -5.44 -8.50
N LEU A 44 -10.25 -5.31 -9.82
CA LEU A 44 -10.40 -4.01 -10.51
C LEU A 44 -11.64 -3.22 -10.06
N ARG A 45 -12.70 -3.89 -9.59
CA ARG A 45 -13.92 -3.22 -9.10
C ARG A 45 -13.82 -2.81 -7.62
N LYS A 46 -12.74 -3.15 -6.92
CA LYS A 46 -12.57 -2.81 -5.51
C LYS A 46 -12.00 -1.41 -5.36
N SER A 47 -12.47 -0.70 -4.32
CA SER A 47 -11.94 0.61 -3.97
C SER A 47 -10.51 0.51 -3.44
N ALA A 48 -9.74 1.61 -3.56
CA ALA A 48 -8.41 1.71 -2.96
C ALA A 48 -8.42 1.47 -1.43
N ARG A 49 -9.55 1.77 -0.76
CA ARG A 49 -9.76 1.45 0.65
C ARG A 49 -9.81 -0.05 0.89
N THR A 50 -10.57 -0.79 0.08
CA THR A 50 -10.67 -2.25 0.21
C THR A 50 -9.31 -2.91 0.03
N ARG A 51 -8.55 -2.50 -0.99
CA ARG A 51 -7.18 -2.95 -1.21
C ARG A 51 -6.28 -2.64 -0.03
N ALA A 52 -6.32 -1.41 0.50
CA ALA A 52 -5.49 -1.03 1.64
C ALA A 52 -5.83 -1.82 2.92
N SER A 53 -7.11 -2.14 3.14
CA SER A 53 -7.54 -3.03 4.23
C SER A 53 -7.02 -4.45 4.02
N TRP A 54 -7.17 -5.00 2.82
CA TRP A 54 -6.64 -6.34 2.48
C TRP A 54 -5.14 -6.45 2.76
N VAL A 55 -4.36 -5.53 2.21
CA VAL A 55 -2.89 -5.51 2.40
C VAL A 55 -2.54 -5.36 3.88
N ASN A 56 -3.27 -4.54 4.64
CA ASN A 56 -3.06 -4.39 6.07
C ASN A 56 -3.32 -5.70 6.83
N ASP A 57 -4.38 -6.42 6.48
CA ASP A 57 -4.75 -7.67 7.14
C ASP A 57 -3.74 -8.78 6.80
N ALA A 58 -3.26 -8.85 5.56
CA ALA A 58 -2.19 -9.75 5.15
C ALA A 58 -0.83 -9.42 5.81
N MET A 59 -0.47 -8.14 5.96
CA MET A 59 0.71 -7.74 6.75
C MET A 59 0.55 -8.15 8.22
N ALA A 60 -0.63 -7.98 8.79
CA ALA A 60 -0.94 -8.38 10.15
C ALA A 60 -0.79 -9.89 10.35
N GLU A 61 -1.34 -10.70 9.44
CA GLU A 61 -1.16 -12.15 9.44
C GLU A 61 0.33 -12.52 9.35
N LYS A 62 1.06 -11.95 8.38
CA LYS A 62 2.49 -12.24 8.23
C LYS A 62 3.31 -11.83 9.45
N ALA A 63 2.98 -10.72 10.08
CA ALA A 63 3.63 -10.28 11.31
C ALA A 63 3.47 -11.30 12.44
N ARG A 64 2.28 -11.93 12.56
CA ARG A 64 2.07 -12.99 13.55
C ARG A 64 2.97 -14.18 13.29
N GLU A 65 3.07 -14.63 12.05
CA GLU A 65 3.94 -15.76 11.68
C GLU A 65 5.41 -15.47 11.96
N VAL A 66 5.88 -14.27 11.60
CA VAL A 66 7.30 -13.92 11.65
C VAL A 66 7.77 -13.57 13.06
N PHE A 67 6.92 -12.94 13.87
CA PHE A 67 7.31 -12.38 15.17
C PHE A 67 6.72 -13.09 16.39
N ALA A 68 5.88 -14.13 16.24
CA ALA A 68 5.24 -14.82 17.37
C ALA A 68 6.22 -15.24 18.48
N ASP A 69 7.38 -15.80 18.10
CA ASP A 69 8.34 -16.39 19.04
C ASP A 69 9.72 -15.70 19.00
N LYS A 70 9.81 -14.46 18.50
CA LYS A 70 11.10 -13.77 18.42
C LYS A 70 11.51 -13.18 19.77
N PRO A 71 12.69 -13.53 20.32
CA PRO A 71 13.19 -12.93 21.55
C PRO A 71 13.29 -11.41 21.43
N GLY A 72 12.89 -10.70 22.48
CA GLY A 72 12.95 -9.23 22.52
C GLY A 72 11.87 -8.50 21.73
N VAL A 73 10.94 -9.24 21.09
CA VAL A 73 9.79 -8.67 20.38
C VAL A 73 8.50 -9.09 21.07
N HIS A 74 7.67 -8.11 21.40
CA HIS A 74 6.34 -8.33 21.97
C HIS A 74 5.27 -7.85 21.00
N MET A 75 4.46 -8.77 20.51
CA MET A 75 3.32 -8.42 19.67
C MET A 75 2.09 -8.16 20.53
N THR A 76 1.39 -7.05 20.27
CA THR A 76 0.10 -6.77 20.91
C THR A 76 -0.96 -6.50 19.86
N GLU A 77 -2.16 -7.01 20.09
CA GLU A 77 -3.32 -6.74 19.25
C GLU A 77 -4.49 -6.25 20.10
N LYS A 78 -4.94 -5.03 19.85
CA LYS A 78 -6.09 -4.46 20.55
C LYS A 78 -7.02 -3.75 19.59
N ARG A 79 -8.25 -4.24 19.44
CA ARG A 79 -9.28 -3.64 18.56
C ARG A 79 -8.81 -3.49 17.09
N GLY A 80 -8.16 -4.53 16.54
CA GLY A 80 -7.63 -4.51 15.18
C GLY A 80 -6.37 -3.65 15.00
N PHE A 81 -5.70 -3.32 16.11
CA PHE A 81 -4.48 -2.53 16.14
C PHE A 81 -3.33 -3.45 16.54
N ILE A 82 -2.61 -3.98 15.56
CA ILE A 82 -1.41 -4.76 15.79
C ILE A 82 -0.22 -3.82 15.91
N THR A 83 0.58 -4.03 16.96
CA THR A 83 1.86 -3.39 17.16
C THR A 83 2.92 -4.43 17.51
N LEU A 84 4.16 -4.14 17.15
CA LEU A 84 5.33 -4.87 17.60
C LEU A 84 6.15 -3.95 18.50
N THR A 85 6.44 -4.40 19.71
CA THR A 85 7.30 -3.69 20.66
C THR A 85 8.67 -4.35 20.68
N PHE A 86 9.73 -3.57 20.46
CA PHE A 86 11.11 -4.05 20.47
C PHE A 86 11.82 -3.52 21.71
N GLU A 87 12.42 -4.42 22.49
CA GLU A 87 13.20 -4.11 23.70
C GLU A 87 12.50 -3.14 24.68
N ASN A 88 11.17 -3.11 24.70
CA ASN A 88 10.36 -2.18 25.48
C ASN A 88 10.67 -0.68 25.24
N THR A 89 11.31 -0.34 24.11
CA THR A 89 11.76 1.02 23.78
C THR A 89 11.12 1.56 22.51
N LEU A 90 10.89 0.69 21.52
CA LEU A 90 10.23 1.03 20.26
C LEU A 90 8.89 0.34 20.17
N ILE A 91 7.89 1.03 19.63
CA ILE A 91 6.62 0.44 19.23
C ILE A 91 6.34 0.71 17.75
N LEU A 92 6.23 -0.36 16.97
CA LEU A 92 6.09 -0.33 15.52
C LEU A 92 4.67 -0.68 15.10
N ARG A 93 4.23 -0.02 14.03
CA ARG A 93 3.01 -0.38 13.30
C ARG A 93 3.25 -0.51 11.81
N PHE A 94 2.47 -1.37 11.18
CA PHE A 94 2.42 -1.48 9.72
C PHE A 94 1.37 -0.55 9.13
N LYS A 95 1.72 0.22 8.09
CA LYS A 95 0.81 1.14 7.39
C LYS A 95 1.14 1.28 5.90
N LYS A 96 0.12 1.67 5.13
CA LYS A 96 0.32 2.28 3.80
C LYS A 96 0.58 3.78 3.96
N PHE A 97 1.69 4.27 3.41
CA PHE A 97 2.04 5.67 3.34
C PHE A 97 1.23 6.43 2.27
N ARG A 98 1.30 7.77 2.32
CA ARG A 98 0.72 8.70 1.35
C ARG A 98 1.73 9.81 1.03
N GLY A 99 1.91 10.02 -0.26
CA GLY A 99 2.78 11.07 -0.80
C GLY A 99 4.25 10.85 -0.46
N LYS A 100 5.10 11.69 -1.05
CA LYS A 100 6.56 11.58 -0.93
C LYS A 100 7.09 11.85 0.48
N ARG A 101 6.31 12.53 1.32
CA ARG A 101 6.61 12.79 2.74
C ARG A 101 6.32 11.59 3.65
N LEU A 102 5.82 10.48 3.11
CA LEU A 102 5.56 9.24 3.86
C LEU A 102 4.64 9.46 5.07
N ARG A 103 3.59 10.28 4.89
CA ARG A 103 2.58 10.46 5.94
C ARG A 103 1.62 9.28 5.93
N THR A 104 0.97 9.02 7.07
CA THR A 104 -0.08 8.00 7.14
C THR A 104 -1.47 8.65 7.07
N SER A 105 -2.49 7.84 6.79
CA SER A 105 -3.89 8.28 6.80
C SER A 105 -4.72 7.43 7.75
N GLY A 106 -5.76 8.03 8.31
CA GLY A 106 -6.68 7.35 9.21
C GLY A 106 -7.68 8.31 9.83
N ILE A 107 -8.55 7.77 10.68
CA ILE A 107 -9.43 8.58 11.54
C ILE A 107 -8.58 9.08 12.72
N PRO A 108 -8.69 10.35 13.14
CA PRO A 108 -7.94 10.92 14.26
C PRO A 108 -8.50 10.41 15.60
N THR A 109 -8.35 9.11 15.87
CA THR A 109 -8.66 8.53 17.17
C THR A 109 -7.56 8.87 18.17
N GLN A 110 -7.86 8.83 19.48
CA GLN A 110 -6.86 9.11 20.51
C GLN A 110 -5.59 8.26 20.33
N GLN A 111 -5.76 6.94 20.10
CA GLN A 111 -4.62 6.04 19.84
C GLN A 111 -3.74 6.46 18.65
N ARG A 112 -4.33 7.09 17.62
CA ARG A 112 -3.56 7.62 16.49
C ARG A 112 -2.82 8.88 16.90
N LEU A 113 -3.49 9.80 17.60
CA LEU A 113 -2.89 11.04 18.08
C LEU A 113 -1.74 10.74 19.04
N ASP A 114 -1.89 9.75 19.93
CA ASP A 114 -0.83 9.33 20.86
C ASP A 114 0.39 8.82 20.08
N PHE A 115 0.18 8.04 19.02
CA PHE A 115 1.24 7.56 18.13
C PHE A 115 1.92 8.71 17.38
N GLU A 116 1.14 9.62 16.79
CA GLU A 116 1.65 10.75 16.01
C GLU A 116 2.37 11.79 16.85
N ASN A 117 2.08 11.85 18.16
CA ASN A 117 2.67 12.82 19.08
C ASN A 117 3.69 12.21 20.05
N GLN A 118 4.11 10.95 19.85
CA GLN A 118 5.08 10.25 20.71
C GLN A 118 4.64 10.17 22.18
N GLN A 119 3.35 9.89 22.40
CA GLN A 119 2.72 9.80 23.72
C GLN A 119 2.30 8.36 24.10
N VAL A 120 2.65 7.38 23.27
CA VAL A 120 2.37 5.97 23.58
C VAL A 120 3.21 5.53 24.77
N ALA A 121 2.57 4.93 25.76
CA ALA A 121 3.22 4.38 26.93
C ALA A 121 2.90 2.89 27.11
N ILE A 122 3.92 2.12 27.48
CA ILE A 122 3.82 0.71 27.87
C ILE A 122 4.20 0.64 29.34
N GLU A 123 3.31 0.14 30.18
CA GLU A 123 3.52 0.06 31.64
C GLU A 123 3.87 1.41 32.30
N GLY A 124 3.34 2.50 31.75
CA GLY A 124 3.59 3.86 32.23
C GLY A 124 4.91 4.47 31.74
N ILE A 125 5.69 3.75 30.94
CA ILE A 125 6.93 4.23 30.32
C ILE A 125 6.62 4.61 28.87
N THR A 126 6.87 5.86 28.49
CA THR A 126 6.73 6.29 27.10
C THR A 126 7.73 5.55 26.22
N VAL A 127 7.27 5.11 25.06
CA VAL A 127 8.08 4.42 24.05
C VAL A 127 8.08 5.21 22.75
N THR A 128 9.17 5.10 21.99
CA THR A 128 9.25 5.75 20.69
C THR A 128 8.38 5.01 19.68
N SER A 129 7.40 5.73 19.15
CA SER A 129 6.42 5.24 18.19
C SER A 129 6.97 5.36 16.77
N ILE A 130 6.95 4.25 16.02
CA ILE A 130 7.45 4.17 14.65
C ILE A 130 6.45 3.47 13.73
N VAL A 131 6.56 3.74 12.44
CA VAL A 131 5.69 3.17 11.40
C VAL A 131 6.56 2.54 10.33
N ALA A 132 6.45 1.24 10.13
CA ALA A 132 6.96 0.56 8.94
C ALA A 132 5.85 0.47 7.89
N GLY A 133 6.21 0.60 6.62
CA GLY A 133 5.17 0.64 5.60
C GLY A 133 5.67 0.76 4.19
N TYR A 134 4.70 0.90 3.30
CA TYR A 134 4.92 0.99 1.87
C TYR A 134 4.21 2.20 1.27
N LEU A 135 4.82 2.78 0.24
CA LEU A 135 4.21 3.75 -0.67
C LEU A 135 4.01 3.05 -2.01
N LEU A 136 2.82 3.20 -2.60
CA LEU A 136 2.59 2.75 -3.96
C LEU A 136 3.00 3.84 -4.95
N ASP A 137 3.36 3.41 -6.16
CA ASP A 137 3.58 4.32 -7.27
C ASP A 137 2.32 5.12 -7.63
N ARG A 138 2.47 6.11 -8.52
CA ARG A 138 1.37 7.01 -8.89
C ARG A 138 0.16 6.28 -9.49
N LEU A 139 0.39 5.14 -10.15
CA LEU A 139 -0.65 4.33 -10.76
C LEU A 139 -1.22 3.26 -9.80
N GLU A 140 -0.67 3.15 -8.59
CA GLU A 140 -0.99 2.15 -7.59
C GLU A 140 -0.86 0.69 -8.08
N LEU A 141 0.13 0.45 -8.93
CA LEU A 141 0.44 -0.85 -9.55
C LEU A 141 1.55 -1.61 -8.83
N GLU A 142 2.50 -0.91 -8.23
CA GLU A 142 3.65 -1.48 -7.53
C GLU A 142 4.01 -0.71 -6.26
N GLN A 143 4.78 -1.34 -5.37
CA GLN A 143 5.41 -0.66 -4.24
C GLN A 143 6.57 0.19 -4.78
N GLU A 144 6.47 1.51 -4.65
CA GLU A 144 7.51 2.46 -5.06
C GLU A 144 8.59 2.59 -3.97
N ARG A 145 8.17 2.58 -2.70
CA ARG A 145 9.08 2.74 -1.54
C ARG A 145 8.63 1.89 -0.37
N LEU A 146 9.61 1.39 0.37
CA LEU A 146 9.44 0.81 1.69
C LEU A 146 10.22 1.66 2.69
N ALA A 147 9.65 1.92 3.86
CA ALA A 147 10.30 2.77 4.84
C ALA A 147 9.84 2.49 6.27
N ILE A 148 10.69 2.88 7.22
CA ILE A 148 10.35 3.06 8.63
C ILE A 148 10.44 4.54 8.95
N THR A 149 9.39 5.10 9.55
CA THR A 149 9.33 6.52 9.93
C THR A 149 9.05 6.69 11.41
N CYS A 150 9.57 7.76 12.00
CA CYS A 150 9.23 8.20 13.35
C CYS A 150 8.34 9.46 13.26
N PRO A 151 7.01 9.34 13.38
CA PRO A 151 6.11 10.48 13.27
C PRO A 151 6.23 11.43 14.47
N LEU A 152 6.15 12.74 14.24
CA LEU A 152 5.92 13.75 15.27
C LEU A 152 5.07 14.88 14.69
N GLY A 153 3.90 15.14 15.28
CA GLY A 153 3.08 16.31 14.95
C GLY A 153 2.64 16.37 13.49
N GLY A 154 2.44 15.22 12.84
CA GLY A 154 2.03 15.12 11.44
C GLY A 154 3.16 15.18 10.41
N GLU A 155 4.41 15.31 10.85
CA GLU A 155 5.61 15.09 10.03
C GLU A 155 6.40 13.89 10.56
N ASN A 156 7.55 13.58 9.94
CA ASN A 156 8.46 12.53 10.40
C ASN A 156 9.75 13.19 10.94
N LEU A 157 10.14 12.85 12.17
CA LEU A 157 11.42 13.24 12.77
C LEU A 157 12.60 12.68 11.98
N TRP A 158 12.48 11.40 11.63
CA TRP A 158 13.47 10.71 10.81
C TRP A 158 12.79 9.63 9.96
N VAL A 159 13.51 9.20 8.92
CA VAL A 159 13.11 8.17 7.96
C VAL A 159 14.29 7.23 7.70
N ILE A 160 14.00 5.95 7.66
CA ILE A 160 14.87 4.86 7.21
C ILE A 160 14.22 4.27 5.96
N GLU A 161 14.87 4.41 4.81
CA GLU A 161 14.45 3.69 3.60
C GLU A 161 14.84 2.23 3.72
N LEU A 162 13.95 1.35 3.26
CA LEU A 162 14.18 -0.08 3.17
C LEU A 162 14.30 -0.46 1.69
N GLU A 163 15.19 -1.40 1.40
CA GLU A 163 15.36 -1.91 0.04
C GLU A 163 14.17 -2.80 -0.35
N ILE A 164 13.71 -2.66 -1.60
CA ILE A 164 12.67 -3.52 -2.15
C ILE A 164 13.35 -4.78 -2.71
N PRO A 165 13.04 -5.98 -2.17
CA PRO A 165 13.61 -7.22 -2.69
C PRO A 165 13.24 -7.40 -4.17
N GLY A 166 14.24 -7.63 -5.03
CA GLY A 166 14.03 -7.93 -6.43
C GLY A 166 13.54 -6.74 -7.28
N GLY A 167 13.81 -5.50 -6.86
CA GLY A 167 13.51 -4.30 -7.63
C GLY A 167 14.22 -4.26 -8.99
N GLU A 168 13.68 -4.95 -9.99
CA GLU A 168 13.99 -4.68 -11.39
C GLU A 168 13.33 -3.35 -11.78
N VAL A 169 14.15 -2.43 -12.30
CA VAL A 169 13.68 -1.22 -12.98
C VAL A 169 12.90 -1.64 -14.22
N ARG A 170 11.60 -1.87 -14.09
CA ARG A 170 10.72 -2.08 -15.25
C ARG A 170 10.48 -0.74 -15.92
N ASN A 171 11.35 -0.41 -16.88
CA ASN A 171 11.04 0.59 -17.89
C ASN A 171 9.76 0.16 -18.59
N VAL A 172 8.64 0.81 -18.26
CA VAL A 172 7.39 0.64 -19.00
C VAL A 172 7.59 1.33 -20.34
N THR A 173 8.11 0.58 -21.33
CA THR A 173 8.07 1.01 -22.72
C THR A 173 6.62 1.01 -23.14
N PHE A 174 6.02 2.20 -23.22
CA PHE A 174 4.76 2.37 -23.93
C PHE A 174 5.00 1.92 -25.38
N GLY A 175 4.32 0.85 -25.80
CA GLY A 175 4.22 0.55 -27.21
C GLY A 175 3.67 1.76 -27.94
N PRO A 176 4.09 2.04 -29.20
CA PRO A 176 3.57 3.16 -29.95
C PRO A 176 2.04 3.12 -29.95
N PRO A 177 1.36 4.28 -29.81
CA PRO A 177 -0.09 4.32 -29.85
C PRO A 177 -0.54 3.60 -31.12
N ALA A 178 -1.42 2.61 -30.98
CA ALA A 178 -2.02 1.95 -32.11
C ALA A 178 -2.54 3.05 -33.05
N ALA A 179 -2.02 3.06 -34.28
CA ALA A 179 -2.43 4.01 -35.29
C ALA A 179 -3.96 3.99 -35.37
N PRO A 180 -4.63 5.16 -35.52
CA PRO A 180 -6.07 5.18 -35.69
C PRO A 180 -6.42 4.30 -36.89
N SER A 181 -7.14 3.20 -36.62
CA SER A 181 -7.70 2.37 -37.66
C SER A 181 -8.64 3.24 -38.48
N THR A 182 -8.23 3.54 -39.71
CA THR A 182 -9.05 4.20 -40.72
C THR A 182 -10.41 3.50 -40.81
N PRO A 183 -11.54 4.23 -40.78
CA PRO A 183 -12.83 3.60 -41.05
C PRO A 183 -12.76 2.96 -42.43
N GLY A 184 -13.01 1.65 -42.50
CA GLY A 184 -13.14 0.94 -43.76
C GLY A 184 -14.25 1.59 -44.57
N VAL A 185 -13.91 2.06 -45.77
CA VAL A 185 -14.90 2.41 -46.79
C VAL A 185 -15.59 1.10 -47.18
N VAL A 186 -16.83 0.93 -46.72
CA VAL A 186 -17.73 -0.07 -47.26
C VAL A 186 -18.12 0.41 -48.64
N VAL A 187 -17.55 -0.20 -49.68
CA VAL A 187 -18.01 -0.03 -51.06
C VAL A 187 -19.22 -0.94 -51.24
N GLU A 188 -20.42 -0.42 -51.01
CA GLU A 188 -21.64 -1.05 -51.53
C GLU A 188 -21.72 -0.78 -53.03
N SER A 189 -21.53 -1.85 -53.80
CA SER A 189 -21.85 -1.87 -55.22
C SER A 189 -23.35 -2.14 -55.36
N ALA A 190 -24.10 -1.17 -55.88
CA ALA A 190 -25.47 -1.39 -56.34
C ALA A 190 -25.59 -0.96 -57.80
N THR A 191 -25.66 -1.97 -58.66
CA THR A 191 -26.00 -1.87 -60.08
C THR A 191 -27.49 -1.60 -60.23
N ALA A 192 -27.79 -0.68 -61.16
CA ALA A 192 -29.05 -0.32 -61.82
C ALA A 192 -30.34 -1.09 -61.49
N GLY A 193 -31.41 -0.31 -61.30
CA GLY A 193 -32.80 -0.73 -61.45
C GLY A 193 -33.73 0.47 -61.28
N GLN A 194 -34.03 1.17 -62.38
CA GLN A 194 -35.23 1.97 -62.49
C GLN A 194 -36.41 1.01 -62.57
N GLU A 195 -37.49 1.26 -61.82
CA GLU A 195 -38.88 1.05 -62.28
C GLU A 195 -39.87 1.70 -61.30
N GLU A 196 -40.80 2.43 -61.90
CA GLU A 196 -42.00 3.05 -61.35
C GLU A 196 -42.99 1.98 -60.88
N GLU A 197 -43.80 2.23 -59.83
CA GLU A 197 -45.26 2.16 -59.94
C GLU A 197 -45.98 2.70 -58.69
N GLN A 198 -47.21 3.13 -58.93
CA GLN A 198 -48.11 3.92 -58.10
C GLN A 198 -48.90 3.10 -57.05
N ALA A 199 -49.62 3.83 -56.19
CA ALA A 199 -50.94 3.54 -55.61
C ALA A 199 -51.03 3.12 -54.12
N ASN A 200 -51.52 4.06 -53.30
CA ASN A 200 -52.60 3.96 -52.28
C ASN A 200 -52.61 5.34 -51.56
N GLN A 201 -53.64 6.20 -51.55
CA GLN A 201 -55.09 6.10 -51.33
C GLN A 201 -55.51 5.41 -50.01
N GLU A 202 -56.41 6.12 -49.31
CA GLU A 202 -56.98 5.95 -47.95
C GLU A 202 -56.08 6.57 -46.84
N ASP A 203 -56.41 7.69 -46.18
CA ASP A 203 -57.67 8.41 -45.89
C ASP A 203 -57.51 9.94 -46.02
#